data_AF-M0MC76-F1
#
_entry.id   AF-M0MC76-F1
#
_cell.length_a   1.000
_cell.length_b   1.000
_cell.length_c   1.000
_cell.angle_alpha   90.00
_cell.angle_beta   90.00
_cell.angle_gamma   90.00
#
_symmetry.space_group_name_H-M   'P 1'
#
loop_
_entity.id
_entity.type
_entity.pdbx_description
1 polymer ?
#
loop_
_entity_poly.entity_id
_entity_poly.type
_entity_poly.pdbx_seq_one_letter_code
_entity_poly.pdbx_strand_id
1 'polypeptide(L)'
;MVGIGIFILAVAFVFAFLPTIITPFDTSTGGAETAQADRIADRVVEDVSTAYSERPNEIVRDEFEDYTDKASHELAADWGLRSSEADDIAYDQVNVSIQHLEDTDGEPVDGPDGTLAAGDEYDGQAAASAARIVTVVDGDGPLESDVPAYRLVVRVW
;
A
#
# COMPACT_ATOMS: atom_id res chain seq x y z
N MET A 1 -59.75 -0.76 13.94
CA MET A 1 -58.48 -0.09 13.58
C MET A 1 -57.36 -0.28 14.61
N VAL A 2 -57.55 -1.08 15.68
CA VAL A 2 -56.51 -1.29 16.71
C VAL A 2 -55.36 -2.16 16.20
N GLY A 3 -55.65 -3.22 15.42
CA GLY A 3 -54.61 -4.12 14.90
C GLY A 3 -53.67 -3.47 13.89
N ILE A 4 -54.18 -2.56 13.05
CA ILE A 4 -53.35 -1.88 12.04
C ILE A 4 -52.40 -0.87 12.69
N GLY A 5 -52.83 -0.23 13.80
CA GLY A 5 -51.97 0.69 14.56
C GLY A 5 -50.83 -0.03 15.26
N ILE A 6 -51.10 -1.20 15.86
CA ILE A 6 -50.07 -2.02 16.50
C ILE A 6 -49.07 -2.58 15.47
N PHE A 7 -49.58 -2.99 14.30
CA PHE A 7 -48.74 -3.48 13.21
C PHE A 7 -47.78 -2.40 12.68
N ILE A 8 -48.28 -1.19 12.42
CA ILE A 8 -47.45 -0.06 11.96
C ILE A 8 -46.40 0.30 13.02
N LEU A 9 -46.77 0.30 14.31
CA LEU A 9 -45.83 0.57 15.40
C LEU A 9 -44.72 -0.48 15.46
N ALA A 10 -45.06 -1.76 15.34
CA ALA A 10 -44.10 -2.86 15.34
C ALA A 10 -43.12 -2.77 14.17
N VAL A 11 -43.62 -2.50 12.95
CA VAL A 11 -42.80 -2.34 11.75
C VAL A 11 -41.87 -1.12 11.88
N ALA A 12 -42.36 -0.01 12.43
CA ALA A 12 -41.53 1.17 12.70
C ALA A 12 -40.40 0.88 13.69
N PHE A 13 -40.67 0.10 14.75
CA PHE A 13 -39.64 -0.36 15.68
C PHE A 13 -38.61 -1.27 14.98
N VAL A 14 -39.04 -2.20 14.13
CA VAL A 14 -38.11 -3.07 13.39
C VAL A 14 -37.14 -2.25 12.54
N PHE A 15 -37.61 -1.21 11.84
CA PHE A 15 -36.73 -0.33 11.06
C PHE A 15 -35.89 0.63 11.90
N ALA A 16 -36.37 1.04 13.08
CA ALA A 16 -35.59 1.88 14.01
C ALA A 16 -34.45 1.12 14.71
N PHE A 17 -34.59 -0.21 14.86
CA PHE A 17 -33.60 -1.08 15.51
C PHE A 17 -32.85 -2.01 14.56
N LEU A 18 -33.18 -2.02 13.27
CA LEU A 18 -32.31 -2.60 12.24
C LEU A 18 -31.05 -1.73 12.19
N PRO A 19 -29.87 -2.28 12.53
CA PRO A 19 -28.62 -1.65 12.15
C PRO A 19 -28.69 -1.46 10.63
N THR A 20 -28.32 -0.29 10.14
CA THR A 20 -28.24 -0.04 8.70
C THR A 20 -27.15 -0.94 8.13
N ILE A 21 -27.46 -2.19 7.78
CA ILE A 21 -26.58 -3.09 7.00
C ILE A 21 -26.68 -2.62 5.54
N ILE A 22 -26.37 -1.36 5.31
CA ILE A 22 -25.90 -0.82 4.04
C ILE A 22 -24.73 0.08 4.41
N THR A 23 -23.70 -0.53 4.99
CA THR A 23 -22.37 -0.14 4.54
C THR A 23 -22.25 -0.72 3.13
N PRO A 24 -22.03 0.09 2.08
CA PRO A 24 -21.64 -0.48 0.81
C PRO A 24 -20.48 -1.43 1.04
N PHE A 25 -20.38 -2.49 0.24
CA PHE A 25 -19.15 -3.27 0.12
C PHE A 25 -18.00 -2.44 -0.51
N ASP A 26 -18.04 -1.10 -0.41
CA ASP A 26 -16.85 -0.27 -0.42
C ASP A 26 -16.14 -0.47 0.92
N THR A 27 -15.49 -1.62 1.07
CA THR A 27 -14.13 -1.49 1.58
C THR A 27 -13.45 -0.60 0.55
N SER A 28 -12.89 0.55 0.96
CA SER A 28 -12.18 1.56 0.12
C SER A 28 -11.03 0.99 -0.74
N THR A 29 -10.92 -0.34 -0.81
CA THR A 29 -9.80 -1.16 -1.21
C THR A 29 -10.41 -2.41 -1.86
N GLY A 30 -10.95 -2.28 -3.06
CA GLY A 30 -11.55 -3.38 -3.80
C GLY A 30 -10.51 -4.40 -4.31
N GLY A 31 -11.01 -5.41 -5.02
CA GLY A 31 -10.14 -6.41 -5.66
C GLY A 31 -9.26 -5.82 -6.76
N ALA A 32 -9.68 -4.71 -7.38
CA ALA A 32 -8.92 -4.04 -8.43
C ALA A 32 -7.70 -3.31 -7.86
N GLU A 33 -7.87 -2.62 -6.75
CA GLU A 33 -6.85 -1.88 -6.01
C GLU A 33 -5.83 -2.86 -5.40
N THR A 34 -6.30 -4.00 -4.88
CA THR A 34 -5.39 -5.08 -4.43
C THR A 34 -4.55 -5.60 -5.59
N ALA A 35 -5.15 -5.81 -6.76
CA ALA A 35 -4.42 -6.24 -7.96
C ALA A 35 -3.51 -5.14 -8.53
N GLN A 36 -3.76 -3.86 -8.25
CA GLN A 36 -2.83 -2.78 -8.57
C GLN A 36 -1.63 -2.81 -7.63
N ALA A 37 -1.86 -2.85 -6.32
CA ALA A 37 -0.79 -2.93 -5.33
C ALA A 37 0.13 -4.14 -5.58
N ASP A 38 -0.45 -5.30 -5.93
CA ASP A 38 0.30 -6.51 -6.22
C ASP A 38 1.20 -6.38 -7.47
N ARG A 39 0.68 -5.78 -8.54
CA ARG A 39 1.45 -5.51 -9.77
C ARG A 39 2.55 -4.47 -9.54
N ILE A 40 2.28 -3.45 -8.74
CA ILE A 40 3.28 -2.43 -8.39
C ILE A 40 4.38 -3.07 -7.54
N ALA A 41 4.03 -3.94 -6.58
CA ALA A 41 5.03 -4.64 -5.78
C ALA A 41 5.96 -5.50 -6.65
N ASP A 42 5.42 -6.24 -7.61
CA ASP A 42 6.22 -7.02 -8.55
C ASP A 42 7.11 -6.13 -9.43
N ARG A 43 6.56 -5.01 -9.92
CA ARG A 43 7.28 -4.06 -10.76
C ARG A 43 8.41 -3.36 -10.00
N VAL A 44 8.17 -2.92 -8.77
CA VAL A 44 9.20 -2.30 -7.93
C VAL A 44 10.35 -3.29 -7.73
N VAL A 45 10.05 -4.53 -7.31
CA VAL A 45 11.09 -5.56 -7.15
C VAL A 45 11.84 -5.80 -8.46
N GLU A 46 11.14 -5.89 -9.60
CA GLU A 46 11.76 -6.08 -10.91
C GLU A 46 12.69 -4.90 -11.28
N ASP A 47 12.22 -3.67 -11.11
CA ASP A 47 12.94 -2.46 -11.53
C ASP A 47 14.19 -2.20 -10.68
N VAL A 48 14.11 -2.41 -9.36
CA VAL A 48 15.26 -2.20 -8.42
C VAL A 48 16.13 -3.43 -8.24
N SER A 49 15.71 -4.57 -8.78
CA SER A 49 16.57 -5.74 -8.91
C SER A 49 17.51 -5.52 -10.08
N THR A 50 18.78 -5.22 -9.81
CA THR A 50 19.75 -5.08 -10.90
C THR A 50 20.03 -6.44 -11.55
N ALA A 51 20.46 -6.42 -12.82
CA ALA A 51 20.98 -7.60 -13.51
C ALA A 51 22.21 -8.25 -12.83
N TYR A 52 22.82 -7.59 -11.83
CA TYR A 52 23.93 -8.14 -11.02
C TYR A 52 23.44 -9.08 -9.93
N SER A 53 22.19 -8.96 -9.51
CA SER A 53 21.51 -9.95 -8.68
C SER A 53 20.87 -11.00 -9.59
N GLU A 54 21.51 -12.18 -9.67
CA GLU A 54 20.86 -13.37 -10.23
C GLU A 54 19.83 -13.97 -9.26
N ARG A 55 19.53 -13.28 -8.15
CA ARG A 55 18.71 -13.77 -7.05
C ARG A 55 17.33 -13.11 -7.06
N PRO A 56 16.25 -13.91 -7.09
CA PRO A 56 14.90 -13.35 -7.03
C PRO A 56 14.69 -12.65 -5.68
N ASN A 57 13.93 -11.56 -5.71
CA ASN A 57 13.56 -10.76 -4.53
C ASN A 57 14.73 -10.08 -3.81
N GLU A 58 15.75 -9.64 -4.55
CA GLU A 58 16.83 -8.80 -4.03
C GLU A 58 16.64 -7.38 -4.53
N ILE A 59 16.61 -6.41 -3.62
CA ILE A 59 16.48 -4.97 -3.88
C ILE A 59 17.85 -4.34 -3.67
N VAL A 60 18.37 -3.68 -4.71
CA VAL A 60 19.54 -2.82 -4.55
C VAL A 60 19.10 -1.50 -3.96
N ARG A 61 19.66 -1.14 -2.80
CA ARG A 61 19.27 0.04 -2.03
C ARG A 61 19.35 1.31 -2.88
N ASP A 62 20.48 1.55 -3.52
CA ASP A 62 20.72 2.76 -4.33
C ASP A 62 19.70 2.90 -5.47
N GLU A 63 19.23 1.80 -6.05
CA GLU A 63 18.18 1.82 -7.10
C GLU A 63 16.79 2.09 -6.51
N PHE A 64 16.53 1.67 -5.26
CA PHE A 64 15.28 2.01 -4.58
C PHE A 64 15.23 3.49 -4.17
N GLU A 65 16.37 4.11 -3.88
CA GLU A 65 16.47 5.54 -3.55
C GLU A 65 16.05 6.47 -4.70
N ASP A 66 16.12 6.00 -5.95
CA ASP A 66 15.54 6.73 -7.09
C ASP A 66 14.00 6.93 -6.96
N TYR A 67 13.34 6.17 -6.09
CA TYR A 67 11.93 6.33 -5.77
C TYR A 67 11.68 7.21 -4.54
N THR A 68 12.61 7.33 -3.59
CA THR A 68 12.32 7.96 -2.28
C THR A 68 12.01 9.44 -2.38
N ASP A 69 12.54 10.12 -3.41
CA ASP A 69 12.23 11.53 -3.70
C ASP A 69 10.92 11.73 -4.50
N LYS A 70 10.29 10.66 -4.99
CA LYS A 70 9.09 10.74 -5.83
C LYS A 70 7.83 10.84 -4.98
N ALA A 71 7.00 11.84 -5.29
CA ALA A 71 5.68 11.98 -4.73
C ALA A 71 4.68 10.98 -5.35
N SER A 72 3.54 10.78 -4.71
CA SER A 72 2.52 9.83 -5.17
C SER A 72 2.04 10.08 -6.60
N HIS A 73 1.95 11.35 -7.04
CA HIS A 73 1.48 11.68 -8.39
C HIS A 73 2.47 11.25 -9.49
N GLU A 74 3.77 11.33 -9.21
CA GLU A 74 4.85 10.88 -10.11
C GLU A 74 4.85 9.36 -10.21
N LEU A 75 4.79 8.67 -9.06
CA LEU A 75 4.68 7.21 -9.00
C LEU A 75 3.40 6.69 -9.67
N ALA A 76 2.28 7.39 -9.43
CA ALA A 76 1.00 7.06 -10.06
C ALA A 76 1.08 7.20 -11.58
N ALA A 77 1.76 8.24 -12.10
CA ALA A 77 1.99 8.40 -13.53
C ALA A 77 2.87 7.27 -14.10
N ASP A 78 3.99 6.96 -13.44
CA ASP A 78 4.92 5.88 -13.83
C ASP A 78 4.23 4.50 -13.90
N TRP A 79 3.27 4.24 -13.02
CA TRP A 79 2.57 2.95 -12.90
C TRP A 79 1.18 2.93 -13.56
N GLY A 80 0.79 4.01 -14.25
CA GLY A 80 -0.48 4.08 -14.98
C GLY A 80 -1.71 4.06 -14.08
N LEU A 81 -1.58 4.58 -12.85
CA LEU A 81 -2.70 4.87 -11.97
C LEU A 81 -3.32 6.22 -12.32
N ARG A 82 -4.45 6.55 -11.68
CA ARG A 82 -5.12 7.83 -11.95
C ARG A 82 -4.36 8.97 -11.29
N SER A 83 -3.73 9.81 -12.10
CA SER A 83 -3.09 11.06 -11.70
C SER A 83 -3.29 12.16 -12.75
N SER A 84 -2.97 13.41 -12.37
CA SER A 84 -2.85 14.56 -13.26
C SER A 84 -1.44 15.13 -13.10
N GLU A 85 -0.60 14.93 -14.10
CA GLU A 85 0.74 15.55 -14.17
C GLU A 85 0.66 17.08 -14.35
N ALA A 86 -0.45 17.59 -14.90
CA ALA A 86 -0.60 19.04 -15.12
C ALA A 86 -0.92 19.80 -13.82
N ASP A 87 -1.48 19.11 -12.83
CA ASP A 87 -1.93 19.70 -11.56
C ASP A 87 -1.17 19.15 -10.35
N ASP A 88 -0.19 18.24 -10.56
CA ASP A 88 0.55 17.51 -9.52
C ASP A 88 -0.38 16.77 -8.53
N ILE A 89 -1.44 16.13 -9.05
CA ILE A 89 -2.47 15.45 -8.25
C ILE A 89 -2.44 13.94 -8.49
N ALA A 90 -2.34 13.16 -7.42
CA ALA A 90 -2.68 11.74 -7.41
C ALA A 90 -4.16 11.56 -7.03
N TYR A 91 -4.95 10.86 -7.85
CA TYR A 91 -6.30 10.43 -7.48
C TYR A 91 -6.28 9.05 -6.83
N ASP A 92 -5.36 8.20 -7.26
CA ASP A 92 -4.99 6.96 -6.58
C ASP A 92 -3.64 7.22 -5.90
N GLN A 93 -3.65 7.35 -4.57
CA GLN A 93 -2.43 7.57 -3.80
C GLN A 93 -1.67 6.26 -3.66
N VAL A 94 -0.33 6.36 -3.63
CA VAL A 94 0.55 5.20 -3.48
C VAL A 94 1.59 5.48 -2.42
N ASN A 95 1.84 4.46 -1.62
CA ASN A 95 2.97 4.38 -0.71
C ASN A 95 3.73 3.08 -0.99
N VAL A 96 5.04 3.17 -1.11
CA VAL A 96 5.92 2.00 -1.18
C VAL A 96 6.93 2.14 -0.05
N SER A 97 7.07 1.11 0.77
CA SER A 97 7.99 1.14 1.92
C SER A 97 8.69 -0.19 2.11
N ILE A 98 9.95 -0.15 2.49
CA ILE A 98 10.71 -1.31 2.95
C ILE A 98 10.63 -1.32 4.47
N GLN A 99 10.20 -2.44 5.05
CA GLN A 99 9.98 -2.58 6.49
C GLN A 99 10.79 -3.77 7.03
N HIS A 100 11.15 -3.75 8.31
CA HIS A 100 11.67 -4.96 8.95
C HIS A 100 10.61 -6.06 8.96
N LEU A 101 11.02 -7.30 8.70
CA LEU A 101 10.09 -8.43 8.67
C LEU A 101 9.45 -8.68 10.05
N GLU A 102 10.24 -8.50 11.11
CA GLU A 102 9.83 -8.72 12.51
C GLU A 102 9.05 -7.54 13.09
N ASP A 103 9.09 -6.37 12.43
CA ASP A 103 8.35 -5.22 12.89
C ASP A 103 6.86 -5.34 12.53
N THR A 104 6.04 -5.11 13.54
CA THR A 104 4.57 -5.11 13.46
C THR A 104 3.98 -3.72 13.42
N ASP A 105 4.76 -2.70 13.78
CA ASP A 105 4.31 -1.31 13.81
C ASP A 105 4.22 -0.76 12.37
N GLY A 106 4.96 -1.36 11.45
CA GLY A 106 4.84 -1.11 10.01
C GLY A 106 5.63 0.11 9.58
N GLU A 107 6.63 0.50 10.38
CA GLU A 107 7.49 1.61 10.08
C GLU A 107 8.48 1.23 8.96
N PRO A 108 8.75 2.15 8.02
CA PRO A 108 9.80 1.92 7.05
C PRO A 108 11.18 1.93 7.72
N VAL A 109 12.12 1.21 7.12
CA VAL A 109 13.51 1.16 7.56
C VAL A 109 14.21 2.47 7.22
N ASP A 110 14.98 3.02 8.15
CA ASP A 110 15.88 4.13 7.88
C ASP A 110 17.17 3.65 7.21
N GLY A 111 17.48 4.22 6.05
CA GLY A 111 18.77 4.09 5.37
C GLY A 111 19.70 5.27 5.70
N PRO A 112 21.00 5.17 5.34
CA PRO A 112 21.96 6.26 5.54
C PRO A 112 21.58 7.58 4.86
N ASP A 113 20.89 7.54 3.72
CA ASP A 113 20.48 8.73 2.96
C ASP A 113 19.00 9.12 3.16
N GLY A 114 18.26 8.36 3.95
CA GLY A 114 16.87 8.64 4.26
C GLY A 114 16.05 7.38 4.53
N THR A 115 14.81 7.59 4.93
CA THR A 115 13.83 6.51 5.12
C THR A 115 13.54 5.82 3.80
N LEU A 116 13.58 4.48 3.77
CA LEU A 116 13.30 3.66 2.58
C LEU A 116 11.78 3.58 2.33
N ALA A 117 11.21 4.73 2.01
CA ALA A 117 9.81 4.91 1.64
C ALA A 117 9.68 5.91 0.50
N ALA A 118 8.67 5.71 -0.34
CA ALA A 118 8.38 6.50 -1.52
C ALA A 118 6.87 6.76 -1.64
N GLY A 119 6.49 7.85 -2.28
CA GLY A 119 5.10 8.27 -2.43
C GLY A 119 4.56 9.02 -1.23
N ASP A 120 3.24 9.00 -1.05
CA ASP A 120 2.60 9.69 0.07
C ASP A 120 2.80 8.92 1.38
N GLU A 121 2.87 9.65 2.50
CA GLU A 121 2.92 9.06 3.83
C GLU A 121 1.65 8.27 4.14
N TYR A 122 1.82 7.06 4.66
CA TYR A 122 0.71 6.22 5.08
C TYR A 122 0.44 6.44 6.57
N ASP A 123 -0.71 7.03 6.88
CA ASP A 123 -1.15 7.42 8.23
C ASP A 123 -2.31 6.54 8.74
N GLY A 124 -2.42 5.30 8.24
CA GLY A 124 -3.48 4.36 8.64
C GLY A 124 -4.81 4.54 7.91
N GLN A 125 -4.78 5.16 6.72
CA GLN A 125 -5.94 5.24 5.82
C GLN A 125 -6.34 3.83 5.35
N ALA A 126 -7.60 3.66 4.91
CA ALA A 126 -8.01 2.39 4.33
C ALA A 126 -7.34 2.20 2.96
N ALA A 127 -6.32 1.35 2.88
CA ALA A 127 -5.56 1.10 1.65
C ALA A 127 -5.51 -0.37 1.25
N ALA A 128 -5.60 -0.64 -0.06
CA ALA A 128 -5.29 -1.95 -0.59
C ALA A 128 -3.79 -2.16 -0.48
N SER A 129 -3.35 -3.35 -0.06
CA SER A 129 -1.93 -3.59 0.15
C SER A 129 -1.47 -4.91 -0.45
N ALA A 130 -0.21 -4.92 -0.88
CA ALA A 130 0.52 -6.10 -1.26
C ALA A 130 1.90 -6.07 -0.60
N ALA A 131 2.43 -7.25 -0.29
CA ALA A 131 3.74 -7.36 0.32
C ALA A 131 4.58 -8.44 -0.36
N ARG A 132 5.91 -8.25 -0.34
CA ARG A 132 6.92 -9.21 -0.81
C ARG A 132 8.02 -9.31 0.23
N ILE A 133 8.49 -10.53 0.50
CA ILE A 133 9.70 -10.74 1.28
C ILE A 133 10.88 -10.51 0.35
N VAL A 134 11.79 -9.62 0.75
CA VAL A 134 12.92 -9.18 -0.07
C VAL A 134 14.20 -9.17 0.76
N THR A 135 15.34 -9.27 0.10
CA THR A 135 16.64 -8.95 0.69
C THR A 135 17.04 -7.57 0.20
N VAL A 136 17.48 -6.68 1.09
CA VAL A 136 17.99 -5.36 0.69
C VAL A 136 19.51 -5.40 0.76
N VAL A 137 20.16 -5.00 -0.32
CA VAL A 137 21.61 -4.99 -0.45
C VAL A 137 22.14 -3.59 -0.68
N ASP A 138 23.30 -3.30 -0.09
CA ASP A 138 24.07 -2.07 -0.28
C ASP A 138 25.48 -2.46 -0.77
N GLY A 139 25.81 -2.03 -1.99
CA GLY A 139 26.98 -2.52 -2.72
C GLY A 139 26.97 -4.05 -2.91
N ASP A 140 27.96 -4.75 -2.35
CA ASP A 140 28.14 -6.21 -2.49
C ASP A 140 27.57 -7.03 -1.32
N GLY A 141 26.89 -6.40 -0.35
CA GLY A 141 26.45 -7.03 0.89
C GLY A 141 25.03 -6.66 1.32
N PRO A 142 24.45 -7.40 2.30
CA PRO A 142 23.16 -7.02 2.87
C PRO A 142 23.25 -5.66 3.56
N LEU A 143 22.17 -4.90 3.53
CA LEU A 143 22.04 -3.60 4.21
C LEU A 143 22.44 -3.68 5.68
N GLU A 144 21.95 -4.71 6.38
CA GLU A 144 22.35 -5.04 7.74
C GLU A 144 22.80 -6.50 7.80
N SER A 145 24.02 -6.73 8.30
CA SER A 145 24.64 -8.08 8.30
C SER A 145 23.87 -9.12 9.14
N ASP A 146 23.07 -8.68 10.11
CA ASP A 146 22.26 -9.55 10.98
C ASP A 146 20.78 -9.64 10.54
N VAL A 147 20.36 -8.89 9.51
CA VAL A 147 18.98 -8.87 8.99
C VAL A 147 18.95 -9.45 7.58
N PRO A 148 18.60 -10.74 7.44
CA PRO A 148 18.65 -11.41 6.14
C PRO A 148 17.43 -11.11 5.26
N ALA A 149 16.36 -10.54 5.80
CA ALA A 149 15.12 -10.32 5.07
C ALA A 149 14.31 -9.12 5.59
N TYR A 150 13.76 -8.38 4.64
CA TYR A 150 12.84 -7.27 4.82
C TYR A 150 11.51 -7.60 4.15
N ARG A 151 10.53 -6.72 4.35
CA ARG A 151 9.22 -6.77 3.71
C ARG A 151 9.03 -5.49 2.91
N LEU A 152 8.97 -5.62 1.59
CA LEU A 152 8.46 -4.55 0.73
C LEU A 152 6.93 -4.52 0.88
N VAL A 153 6.37 -3.35 1.21
CA VAL A 153 4.93 -3.14 1.30
C VAL A 153 4.52 -2.03 0.36
N VAL A 154 3.56 -2.33 -0.52
CA VAL A 154 2.91 -1.37 -1.41
C VAL A 154 1.49 -1.16 -0.92
N ARG A 155 1.06 0.09 -0.84
CA ARG A 155 -0.30 0.50 -0.47
C ARG A 155 -0.86 1.43 -1.53
N VAL A 156 -2.13 1.23 -1.89
CA VAL A 156 -2.87 2.07 -2.85
C VAL A 156 -4.24 2.42 -2.26
N TRP A 157 -4.64 3.69 -2.34
CA TRP A 157 -5.94 4.17 -1.83
C TRP A 157 -6.50 5.39 -2.56
#